data_AF-A0A6N2YKJ5-F1
#
_entry.id   AF-A0A6N2YKJ5-F1
#
_cell.length_a   1.000
_cell.length_b   1.000
_cell.length_c   1.000
_cell.angle_alpha   90.00
_cell.angle_beta   90.00
_cell.angle_gamma   90.00
#
_symmetry.space_group_name_H-M   'P 1'
#
loop_
_entity.id
_entity.type
_entity.pdbx_description
1 polymer ?
#
loop_
_entity_poly.entity_id
_entity_poly.type
_entity_poly.pdbx_seq_one_letter_code
_entity_poly.pdbx_strand_id
1 'polypeptide(L)'
;MIKKPQGYDEAAAYTGEFQALPKGKYVCKIRQVSEVTDTDKNGHEWRKFVILYDIAEGEYADFYDKQFKAEKETNPKAKWRGVFKQNMDDKGTPWLKGVVTAIERSNNFTFQWDKEGNEKTLVNKKFGGIFRRRQYEKDNGERAMTTELWRIRSVAGLAEAEVPEDELLPVTGAGGGRPNPTDAAAPPSFMDSDGFVNIPEGSGDEGIPFM
;
A
#
# COMPACT_ATOMS: atom_id res chain seq x y z
N MET A 1 -10.44 -36.48 -27.96
CA MET A 1 -9.48 -35.40 -28.32
C MET A 1 -10.03 -34.11 -27.76
N ILE A 2 -9.30 -33.44 -26.87
CA ILE A 2 -9.75 -32.20 -26.24
C ILE A 2 -9.31 -31.05 -27.15
N LYS A 3 -10.26 -30.22 -27.59
CA LYS A 3 -9.97 -29.01 -28.39
C LYS A 3 -9.65 -27.87 -27.42
N LYS A 4 -8.61 -27.12 -27.73
CA LYS A 4 -8.23 -25.93 -26.95
C LYS A 4 -9.39 -24.90 -26.99
N PRO A 5 -9.89 -24.43 -25.84
CA PRO A 5 -10.92 -23.40 -25.81
C PRO A 5 -10.42 -22.11 -26.47
N GLN A 6 -11.33 -21.38 -27.10
CA GLN A 6 -11.03 -20.07 -27.65
C GLN A 6 -10.69 -19.11 -26.50
N GLY A 7 -9.57 -18.38 -26.61
CA GLY A 7 -9.08 -17.51 -25.55
C GLY A 7 -8.24 -18.19 -24.46
N TYR A 8 -7.95 -19.50 -24.56
CA TYR A 8 -7.13 -20.18 -23.53
C TYR A 8 -5.70 -19.63 -23.40
N ASP A 9 -5.10 -19.16 -24.50
CA ASP A 9 -3.76 -18.56 -24.48
C ASP A 9 -3.72 -17.15 -23.87
N GLU A 10 -4.86 -16.47 -23.87
CA GLU A 10 -5.01 -15.09 -23.37
C GLU A 10 -5.60 -15.07 -21.95
N ALA A 11 -6.33 -16.12 -21.58
CA ALA A 11 -6.93 -16.27 -20.27
C ALA A 11 -5.83 -16.49 -19.22
N ALA A 12 -5.78 -15.60 -18.23
CA ALA A 12 -4.97 -15.83 -17.04
C ALA A 12 -5.41 -17.14 -16.38
N ALA A 13 -4.45 -18.03 -16.11
CA ALA A 13 -4.74 -19.28 -15.42
C ALA A 13 -5.35 -18.98 -14.05
N TYR A 14 -6.59 -19.41 -13.83
CA TYR A 14 -7.22 -19.34 -12.51
C TYR A 14 -6.64 -20.47 -11.64
N THR A 15 -5.47 -20.23 -11.06
CA THR A 15 -4.75 -21.23 -10.23
C THR A 15 -5.25 -21.29 -8.79
N GLY A 16 -6.07 -20.32 -8.36
CA GLY A 16 -6.42 -20.14 -6.94
C GLY A 16 -5.24 -19.72 -6.06
N GLU A 17 -4.01 -19.71 -6.59
CA GLU A 17 -2.83 -19.16 -5.95
C GLU A 17 -2.83 -17.65 -6.19
N PHE A 18 -3.22 -16.88 -5.17
CA PHE A 18 -2.98 -15.44 -5.17
C PHE A 18 -1.47 -15.23 -5.24
N GLN A 19 -0.97 -14.78 -6.40
CA GLN A 19 0.43 -14.39 -6.53
C GLN A 19 0.68 -13.23 -5.57
N ALA A 20 1.40 -13.48 -4.47
CA ALA A 20 1.83 -12.45 -3.56
C ALA A 20 3.03 -11.72 -4.17
N LEU A 21 3.05 -10.38 -4.07
CA LEU A 21 4.21 -9.60 -4.46
C LEU A 21 5.42 -10.06 -3.61
N PRO A 22 6.57 -10.42 -4.18
CA PRO A 22 7.76 -10.76 -3.38
C PRO A 22 8.25 -9.56 -2.56
N LYS A 23 8.92 -9.79 -1.43
CA LYS A 23 9.64 -8.70 -0.76
C LYS A 23 10.74 -8.18 -1.68
N GLY A 24 11.03 -6.89 -1.58
CA GLY A 24 12.02 -6.28 -2.46
C GLY A 24 11.85 -4.79 -2.60
N LYS A 25 12.46 -4.26 -3.65
CA LYS A 25 12.41 -2.85 -4.00
C LYS A 25 11.68 -2.72 -5.32
N TYR A 26 10.70 -1.84 -5.36
CA TYR A 26 9.93 -1.60 -6.58
C TYR A 26 9.79 -0.12 -6.82
N VAL A 27 9.79 0.27 -8.08
CA VAL A 27 9.36 1.61 -8.47
C VAL A 27 7.85 1.57 -8.58
N CYS A 28 7.19 2.40 -7.76
CA CYS A 28 5.75 2.51 -7.67
C CYS A 28 5.27 3.78 -8.39
N LYS A 29 4.01 3.79 -8.81
CA LYS A 29 3.30 4.95 -9.32
C LYS A 29 2.10 5.26 -8.44
N ILE A 30 1.83 6.53 -8.23
CA ILE A 30 0.67 7.00 -7.47
C ILE A 30 -0.57 6.96 -8.37
N ARG A 31 -1.64 6.32 -7.91
CA ARG A 31 -2.95 6.28 -8.58
C ARG A 31 -3.86 7.37 -8.04
N GLN A 32 -3.86 7.58 -6.74
CA GLN A 32 -4.70 8.56 -6.07
C GLN A 32 -4.05 8.96 -4.75
N VAL A 33 -4.30 10.20 -4.34
CA VAL A 33 -3.96 10.71 -3.02
C VAL A 33 -5.21 11.32 -2.40
N SER A 34 -5.39 11.11 -1.10
CA SER A 34 -6.48 11.71 -0.34
C SER A 34 -6.05 11.97 1.11
N GLU A 35 -6.58 13.02 1.70
CA GLU A 35 -6.55 13.22 3.15
C GLU A 35 -7.77 12.53 3.76
N VAL A 36 -7.54 11.74 4.82
CA VAL A 36 -8.60 11.05 5.57
C VAL A 36 -8.43 11.37 7.05
N THR A 37 -9.52 11.75 7.71
CA THR A 37 -9.56 11.93 9.16
C THR A 37 -10.12 10.66 9.80
N ASP A 38 -9.33 10.03 10.66
CA ASP A 38 -9.77 8.91 11.48
C ASP A 38 -9.98 9.36 12.93
N THR A 39 -11.14 9.06 13.50
CA THR A 39 -11.44 9.35 14.91
C THR A 39 -11.18 8.11 15.76
N ASP A 40 -10.39 8.23 16.81
CA ASP A 40 -10.17 7.14 17.75
C ASP A 40 -11.36 6.93 18.71
N LYS A 41 -11.31 5.86 19.51
CA LYS A 41 -12.37 5.54 20.49
C LYS A 41 -12.54 6.62 21.58
N ASN A 42 -11.55 7.51 21.74
CA ASN A 42 -11.54 8.59 22.72
C ASN A 42 -11.99 9.92 22.08
N GLY A 43 -12.39 9.93 20.81
CA GLY A 43 -12.84 11.13 20.09
C GLY A 43 -11.69 11.98 19.54
N HIS A 44 -10.45 11.51 19.57
CA HIS A 44 -9.33 12.22 18.99
C HIS A 44 -9.28 11.99 17.47
N GLU A 45 -9.21 13.08 16.72
CA GLU A 45 -9.14 13.06 15.26
C GLU A 45 -7.68 13.07 14.78
N TRP A 46 -7.33 12.10 13.93
CA TRP A 46 -6.01 11.96 13.34
C TRP A 46 -6.10 12.12 11.82
N ARG A 47 -5.39 13.10 11.25
CA ARG A 47 -5.36 13.26 9.79
C ARG A 47 -4.27 12.38 9.19
N LYS A 48 -4.65 11.68 8.13
CA LYS A 48 -3.81 10.71 7.42
C LYS A 48 -3.71 11.07 5.95
N PHE A 49 -2.48 11.11 5.49
CA PHE A 49 -2.14 11.17 4.09
C PHE A 49 -2.20 9.76 3.51
N VAL A 50 -3.18 9.51 2.65
CA VAL A 50 -3.44 8.20 2.05
C VAL A 50 -3.02 8.23 0.59
N ILE A 51 -2.16 7.30 0.20
CA ILE A 51 -1.68 7.11 -1.17
C ILE A 51 -2.17 5.75 -1.67
N LEU A 52 -2.99 5.74 -2.71
CA LEU A 52 -3.21 4.55 -3.52
C LEU A 52 -2.09 4.48 -4.55
N TYR A 53 -1.38 3.37 -4.58
CA TYR A 53 -0.24 3.16 -5.48
C TYR A 53 -0.37 1.84 -6.22
N ASP A 54 0.39 1.74 -7.31
CA ASP A 54 0.63 0.50 -8.04
C ASP A 54 2.12 0.36 -8.38
N ILE A 55 2.54 -0.82 -8.82
CA ILE A 55 3.90 -1.06 -9.33
C ILE A 55 4.00 -0.48 -10.75
N ALA A 56 5.01 0.36 -10.97
CA ALA A 56 5.15 1.12 -12.21
C ALA A 56 5.90 0.36 -13.31
N GLU A 57 6.86 -0.49 -12.95
CA GLU A 57 7.78 -1.15 -13.89
C GLU A 57 8.31 -2.48 -13.32
N GLY A 58 8.88 -3.30 -14.21
CA GLY A 58 9.39 -4.63 -13.89
C GLY A 58 8.36 -5.74 -14.13
N GLU A 59 8.69 -6.96 -13.67
CA GLU A 59 7.84 -8.16 -13.82
C GLU A 59 6.45 -7.98 -13.21
N TYR A 60 6.38 -7.26 -12.08
CA TYR A 60 5.14 -7.03 -11.34
C TYR A 60 4.46 -5.71 -11.71
N ALA A 61 4.72 -5.13 -12.89
CA ALA A 61 4.01 -3.92 -13.32
C ALA A 61 2.48 -4.13 -13.33
N ASP A 62 1.76 -3.11 -12.86
CA ASP A 62 0.29 -3.10 -12.72
C ASP A 62 -0.26 -4.21 -11.81
N PHE A 63 0.54 -4.70 -10.86
CA PHE A 63 0.18 -5.81 -9.98
C PHE A 63 -1.15 -5.58 -9.24
N TYR A 64 -1.33 -4.42 -8.61
CA TYR A 64 -2.54 -4.15 -7.83
C TYR A 64 -3.74 -3.85 -8.73
N ASP A 65 -3.53 -3.24 -9.90
CA ASP A 65 -4.59 -3.02 -10.88
C ASP A 65 -5.12 -4.33 -11.46
N LYS A 66 -4.22 -5.25 -11.84
CA LYS A 66 -4.57 -6.60 -12.32
C LYS A 66 -5.36 -7.36 -11.25
N GLN A 67 -4.89 -7.34 -10.01
CA GLN A 67 -5.56 -8.03 -8.90
C GLN A 67 -6.93 -7.44 -8.62
N PHE A 68 -7.06 -6.11 -8.60
CA PHE A 68 -8.32 -5.42 -8.37
C PHE A 68 -9.34 -5.71 -9.48
N LYS A 69 -8.92 -5.70 -10.75
CA LYS A 69 -9.78 -6.03 -11.88
C LYS A 69 -10.29 -7.48 -11.82
N ALA A 70 -9.40 -8.43 -11.57
CA ALA A 70 -9.77 -9.84 -11.40
C ALA A 70 -10.73 -10.05 -10.22
N GLU A 71 -10.50 -9.38 -9.08
CA GLU A 71 -11.39 -9.45 -7.93
C GLU A 71 -12.75 -8.82 -8.24
N LYS A 72 -12.79 -7.71 -9.00
CA LYS A 72 -14.03 -7.02 -9.36
C LYS A 72 -14.96 -7.85 -10.26
N GLU A 73 -14.42 -8.75 -11.06
CA GLU A 73 -15.22 -9.67 -11.91
C GLU A 73 -16.03 -10.68 -11.09
N THR A 74 -15.52 -11.07 -9.91
CA THR A 74 -16.13 -12.09 -9.05
C THR A 74 -16.78 -11.50 -7.80
N ASN A 75 -16.32 -10.32 -7.37
CA ASN A 75 -16.78 -9.63 -6.17
C ASN A 75 -17.03 -8.13 -6.49
N PRO A 76 -18.30 -7.69 -6.55
CA PRO A 76 -18.61 -6.27 -6.80
C PRO A 76 -18.13 -5.33 -5.69
N LYS A 77 -17.76 -5.86 -4.51
CA LYS A 77 -17.18 -5.11 -3.39
C LYS A 77 -15.65 -5.26 -3.31
N ALA A 78 -15.00 -5.58 -4.43
CA ALA A 78 -13.53 -5.64 -4.52
C ALA A 78 -12.89 -4.36 -3.98
N LYS A 79 -11.77 -4.51 -3.26
CA LYS A 79 -11.06 -3.39 -2.61
C LYS A 79 -9.64 -3.27 -3.14
N TRP A 80 -9.19 -2.02 -3.34
CA TRP A 80 -7.81 -1.76 -3.76
C TRP A 80 -6.83 -2.09 -2.63
N ARG A 81 -5.77 -2.84 -2.93
CA ARG A 81 -4.83 -3.34 -1.91
C ARG A 81 -3.53 -2.55 -1.81
N GLY A 82 -3.14 -1.83 -2.86
CA GLY A 82 -1.95 -0.96 -2.88
C GLY A 82 -2.20 0.35 -2.15
N VAL A 83 -2.30 0.33 -0.83
CA VAL A 83 -2.60 1.51 0.01
C VAL A 83 -1.44 1.79 0.96
N PHE A 84 -1.02 3.05 1.04
CA PHE A 84 -0.06 3.54 2.03
C PHE A 84 -0.71 4.66 2.84
N LYS A 85 -0.55 4.63 4.16
CA LYS A 85 -1.13 5.62 5.07
C LYS A 85 -0.03 6.22 5.93
N GLN A 86 0.01 7.54 6.02
CA GLN A 86 0.97 8.27 6.83
C GLN A 86 0.25 9.33 7.67
N ASN A 87 0.44 9.31 8.99
CA ASN A 87 -0.08 10.36 9.86
C ASN A 87 0.54 11.71 9.50
N MET A 88 -0.29 12.74 9.42
CA MET A 88 0.10 14.10 9.05
C MET A 88 0.47 14.95 10.25
N ASP A 89 -0.17 14.70 11.38
CA ASP A 89 -0.04 15.53 12.58
C ASP A 89 1.02 15.00 13.57
N ASP A 90 1.42 15.87 14.50
CA ASP A 90 2.35 15.59 15.60
C ASP A 90 3.65 14.90 15.16
N LYS A 91 3.90 13.72 15.75
CA LYS A 91 5.07 12.86 15.51
C LYS A 91 5.11 12.29 14.09
N GLY A 92 4.01 12.39 13.33
CA GLY A 92 3.91 11.97 11.93
C GLY A 92 4.54 12.94 10.94
N THR A 93 4.59 14.24 11.28
CA THR A 93 5.07 15.32 10.39
C THR A 93 6.46 15.05 9.79
N PRO A 94 7.49 14.63 10.55
CA PRO A 94 8.82 14.36 9.97
C PRO A 94 8.80 13.20 8.95
N TRP A 95 7.95 12.20 9.18
CA TRP A 95 7.79 11.06 8.29
C TRP A 95 7.07 11.45 7.00
N LEU A 96 5.98 12.23 7.12
CA LEU A 96 5.30 12.80 5.97
C LEU A 96 6.25 13.64 5.11
N LYS A 97 7.07 14.49 5.74
CA LYS A 97 8.11 15.26 5.03
C LYS A 97 9.06 14.35 4.26
N GLY A 98 9.48 13.24 4.86
CA GLY A 98 10.32 12.23 4.19
C GLY A 98 9.64 11.62 2.96
N VAL A 99 8.36 11.27 3.07
CA VAL A 99 7.55 10.73 1.96
C VAL A 99 7.44 11.74 0.82
N VAL A 100 7.03 12.97 1.11
CA VAL A 100 6.86 14.01 0.09
C VAL A 100 8.20 14.34 -0.57
N THR A 101 9.28 14.51 0.21
CA THR A 101 10.63 14.76 -0.32
C THR A 101 11.10 13.63 -1.24
N ALA A 102 10.78 12.37 -0.92
CA ALA A 102 11.13 11.23 -1.76
C ALA A 102 10.38 11.25 -3.11
N ILE A 103 9.10 11.62 -3.09
CA ILE A 103 8.27 11.76 -4.30
C ILE A 103 8.79 12.94 -5.14
N GLU A 104 9.06 14.10 -4.54
CA GLU A 104 9.64 15.28 -5.19
C GLU A 104 10.94 14.95 -5.91
N ARG A 105 11.89 14.32 -5.21
CA ARG A 105 13.20 13.92 -5.76
C ARG A 105 13.06 12.92 -6.92
N SER A 106 12.07 12.05 -6.88
CA SER A 106 11.87 11.03 -7.93
C SER A 106 11.30 11.59 -9.22
N ASN A 107 10.63 12.75 -9.17
CA ASN A 107 9.92 13.31 -10.31
C ASN A 107 10.37 14.73 -10.66
N ASN A 108 11.41 15.24 -10.01
CA ASN A 108 11.97 16.57 -10.21
C ASN A 108 10.91 17.69 -10.17
N PHE A 109 10.07 17.68 -9.14
CA PHE A 109 9.06 18.71 -8.91
C PHE A 109 8.99 19.06 -7.42
N THR A 110 8.26 20.13 -7.10
CA THR A 110 7.99 20.56 -5.73
C THR A 110 6.49 20.54 -5.48
N PHE A 111 6.09 19.85 -4.42
CA PHE A 111 4.69 19.76 -4.01
C PHE A 111 4.24 21.10 -3.42
N GLN A 112 3.13 21.61 -3.92
CA GLN A 112 2.58 22.89 -3.51
C GLN A 112 1.52 22.65 -2.44
N TRP A 113 1.88 22.90 -1.19
CA TRP A 113 0.95 22.87 -0.06
C TRP A 113 -0.12 23.96 -0.19
N ASP A 114 -1.25 23.76 0.50
CA ASP A 114 -2.33 24.74 0.65
C ASP A 114 -2.96 25.24 -0.67
N LYS A 115 -2.91 24.42 -1.73
CA LYS A 115 -3.60 24.68 -3.00
C LYS A 115 -4.74 23.69 -3.18
N GLU A 116 -5.87 24.19 -3.65
CA GLU A 116 -7.01 23.36 -4.01
C GLU A 116 -6.62 22.38 -5.12
N GLY A 117 -6.95 21.09 -4.94
CA GLY A 117 -6.62 20.04 -5.89
C GLY A 117 -5.14 19.66 -5.93
N ASN A 118 -4.32 20.06 -4.95
CA ASN A 118 -2.90 19.72 -4.92
C ASN A 118 -2.65 18.21 -4.92
N GLU A 119 -3.54 17.40 -4.35
CA GLU A 119 -3.47 15.94 -4.35
C GLU A 119 -3.43 15.35 -5.76
N LYS A 120 -4.09 16.00 -6.73
CA LYS A 120 -4.10 15.59 -8.14
C LYS A 120 -2.73 15.76 -8.80
N THR A 121 -1.89 16.68 -8.29
CA THR A 121 -0.52 16.89 -8.81
C THR A 121 0.40 15.70 -8.54
N LEU A 122 0.03 14.84 -7.59
CA LEU A 122 0.76 13.63 -7.21
C LEU A 122 0.36 12.42 -8.04
N VAL A 123 -0.77 12.45 -8.74
CA VAL A 123 -1.22 11.34 -9.58
C VAL A 123 -0.20 11.09 -10.69
N ASN A 124 0.08 9.81 -10.96
CA ASN A 124 1.10 9.31 -11.89
C ASN A 124 2.56 9.62 -11.51
N LYS A 125 2.83 10.27 -10.37
CA LYS A 125 4.19 10.44 -9.89
C LYS A 125 4.77 9.11 -9.41
N LYS A 126 6.07 8.92 -9.65
CA LYS A 126 6.81 7.72 -9.26
C LYS A 126 7.46 7.88 -7.88
N PHE A 127 7.63 6.79 -7.16
CA PHE A 127 8.47 6.73 -5.95
C PHE A 127 9.10 5.35 -5.81
N GLY A 128 10.14 5.25 -5.00
CA GLY A 128 10.73 3.97 -4.65
C GLY A 128 10.04 3.37 -3.42
N GLY A 129 9.47 2.18 -3.55
CA GLY A 129 8.88 1.43 -2.44
C GLY A 129 9.78 0.29 -1.98
N ILE A 130 10.00 0.20 -0.67
CA ILE A 130 10.64 -0.97 -0.03
C ILE A 130 9.55 -1.83 0.57
N PHE A 131 9.44 -3.06 0.10
CA PHE A 131 8.42 -4.01 0.51
C PHE A 131 9.03 -5.10 1.39
N ARG A 132 8.33 -5.39 2.49
CA ARG A 132 8.73 -6.42 3.45
C ARG A 132 7.63 -7.44 3.58
N ARG A 133 7.98 -8.63 4.07
CA ARG A 133 7.00 -9.62 4.49
C ARG A 133 6.74 -9.46 5.98
N ARG A 134 5.46 -9.47 6.36
CA ARG A 134 4.99 -9.48 7.73
C ARG A 134 4.08 -10.67 7.93
N GLN A 135 4.31 -11.41 9.01
CA GLN A 135 3.40 -12.46 9.44
C GLN A 135 2.20 -11.84 10.16
N TYR A 136 1.01 -12.30 9.83
CA TYR A 136 -0.23 -11.92 10.51
C TYR A 136 -1.03 -13.18 10.85
N GLU A 137 -1.83 -13.09 11.91
CA GLU A 137 -2.77 -14.14 12.28
C GLU A 137 -4.09 -13.87 11.58
N LYS A 138 -4.58 -14.85 10.82
CA LYS A 138 -5.93 -14.83 10.25
C LYS A 138 -6.96 -15.12 11.34
N ASP A 139 -8.23 -14.80 11.09
CA ASP A 139 -9.34 -15.07 12.03
C ASP A 139 -9.51 -16.55 12.39
N ASN A 140 -8.99 -17.46 11.55
CA ASN A 140 -8.98 -18.89 11.80
C ASN A 140 -7.79 -19.37 12.66
N GLY A 141 -6.95 -18.47 13.18
CA GLY A 141 -5.75 -18.76 13.97
C GLY A 141 -4.53 -19.20 13.13
N GLU A 142 -4.66 -19.24 11.80
CA GLU A 142 -3.57 -19.58 10.89
C GLU A 142 -2.64 -18.39 10.69
N ARG A 143 -1.33 -18.60 10.84
CA ARG A 143 -0.33 -17.58 10.57
C ARG A 143 -0.02 -17.51 9.08
N ALA A 144 -0.42 -16.44 8.43
CA ALA A 144 -0.08 -16.18 7.03
C ALA A 144 0.93 -15.04 6.90
N MET A 145 1.52 -14.92 5.71
CA MET A 145 2.47 -13.88 5.36
C MET A 145 1.83 -12.91 4.37
N THR A 146 1.95 -11.62 4.63
CA THR A 146 1.59 -10.57 3.67
C THR A 146 2.82 -9.77 3.29
N THR A 147 2.88 -9.31 2.05
CA THR A 147 3.91 -8.36 1.60
C THR A 147 3.31 -6.97 1.58
N GLU A 148 3.92 -6.06 2.35
CA GLU A 148 3.44 -4.68 2.50
C GLU A 148 4.54 -3.67 2.15
N LEU A 149 4.13 -2.47 1.72
CA LEU A 149 5.04 -1.35 1.55
C LEU A 149 5.47 -0.84 2.94
N TRP A 150 6.75 -1.04 3.25
CA TRP A 150 7.34 -0.66 4.53
C TRP A 150 7.76 0.81 4.57
N ARG A 151 8.46 1.26 3.52
CA ARG A 151 9.00 2.63 3.44
C ARG A 151 9.00 3.15 2.01
N ILE A 152 8.77 4.46 1.91
CA ILE A 152 8.93 5.23 0.67
C ILE A 152 10.31 5.89 0.67
N ARG A 153 11.00 5.79 -0.48
CA ARG A 153 12.28 6.44 -0.79
C ARG A 153 12.20 7.05 -2.18
N SER A 154 13.19 7.86 -2.54
CA SER A 154 13.31 8.29 -3.93
C SER A 154 13.66 7.09 -4.82
N VAL A 155 13.31 7.14 -6.10
CA VAL A 155 13.66 6.10 -7.08
C VAL A 155 15.18 5.88 -7.11
N ALA A 156 15.97 6.95 -7.14
CA ALA A 156 17.42 6.87 -7.03
C ALA A 156 17.89 6.27 -5.69
N GLY A 157 17.19 6.58 -4.59
CA GLY A 157 17.50 6.08 -3.25
C GLY A 157 17.20 4.59 -3.04
N LEU A 158 16.58 3.90 -4.00
CA LEU A 158 16.41 2.45 -3.95
C LEU A 158 17.74 1.71 -4.12
N ALA A 159 18.71 2.26 -4.86
CA ALA A 159 19.99 1.59 -5.08
C ALA A 159 20.71 1.30 -3.75
N GLU A 160 20.70 2.27 -2.84
CA GLU A 160 21.35 2.20 -1.53
C GLU A 160 20.47 1.64 -0.41
N ALA A 161 19.18 1.44 -0.68
CA ALA A 161 18.26 0.94 0.34
C ALA A 161 18.55 -0.52 0.70
N GLU A 162 18.35 -0.91 1.95
CA GLU A 162 18.34 -2.33 2.33
C GLU A 162 16.89 -2.82 2.40
N VAL A 163 16.67 -4.05 1.91
CA VAL A 163 15.38 -4.72 2.09
C VAL A 163 15.40 -5.34 3.48
N PRO A 164 14.47 -4.98 4.38
CA PRO A 164 14.45 -5.52 5.74
C PRO A 164 14.18 -7.03 5.73
N GLU A 165 14.59 -7.70 6.81
CA GLU A 165 14.22 -9.08 7.09
C GLU A 165 12.71 -9.24 7.34
N ASP A 166 12.23 -10.48 7.27
CA ASP A 166 10.81 -10.80 7.43
C ASP A 166 10.38 -10.54 8.89
N GLU A 167 9.31 -9.77 9.10
CA GLU A 167 8.75 -9.52 10.43
C GLU A 167 7.87 -10.71 10.86
N LEU A 168 8.34 -11.50 11.82
CA LEU A 168 7.63 -12.65 12.38
C LEU A 168 6.85 -12.26 13.64
N LEU A 169 5.67 -12.86 13.84
CA LEU A 169 4.95 -12.72 15.11
C LEU A 169 5.72 -13.42 16.23
N PRO A 170 5.79 -12.83 17.43
CA PRO A 170 6.46 -13.45 18.57
C PRO A 170 5.88 -14.84 18.84
N VAL A 171 6.77 -15.80 19.11
CA VAL A 171 6.36 -17.15 19.52
C VAL A 171 5.87 -17.05 20.96
N THR A 172 4.56 -17.16 21.18
CA THR A 172 3.99 -17.30 22.51
C THR A 172 4.28 -18.71 23.03
N GLY A 173 5.42 -18.87 23.73
CA GLY A 173 5.81 -20.12 24.38
C GLY A 173 6.88 -19.90 25.45
N ALA A 174 6.42 -19.89 26.72
CA ALA A 174 7.15 -20.12 27.98
C ALA A 174 8.58 -19.54 28.15
N GLY A 175 8.69 -18.51 28.99
CA GLY A 175 9.87 -18.28 29.84
C GLY A 175 11.00 -17.45 29.23
N GLY A 176 10.90 -16.13 29.32
CA GLY A 176 12.04 -15.23 29.08
C GLY A 176 11.63 -13.78 29.32
N GLY A 177 12.22 -13.14 30.32
CA GLY A 177 11.84 -11.82 30.81
C GLY A 177 11.77 -10.74 29.73
N ARG A 178 10.78 -9.85 29.88
CA ARG A 178 10.60 -8.63 29.07
C ARG A 178 11.88 -7.77 29.13
N PRO A 179 12.54 -7.44 28.01
CA PRO A 179 13.41 -6.29 27.96
C PRO A 179 12.56 -5.02 27.96
N ASN A 180 12.99 -3.99 28.71
CA ASN A 180 12.35 -2.68 28.78
C ASN A 180 12.17 -2.05 27.39
N PRO A 181 11.05 -1.33 27.13
CA PRO A 181 10.84 -0.62 25.89
C PRO A 181 11.53 0.74 25.95
N THR A 182 12.83 0.80 25.60
CA THR A 182 13.46 2.10 25.32
C THR A 182 14.15 2.24 23.97
N ASP A 183 14.43 1.18 23.22
CA ASP A 183 15.18 1.33 21.96
C ASP A 183 14.65 0.45 20.82
N ALA A 184 13.47 0.78 20.32
CA ALA A 184 13.04 0.40 18.97
C ALA A 184 11.96 1.38 18.50
N ALA A 185 12.38 2.51 17.92
CA ALA A 185 11.49 3.41 17.18
C ALA A 185 11.06 2.75 15.85
N ALA A 186 10.22 1.72 15.93
CA ALA A 186 9.38 1.29 14.82
C ALA A 186 8.14 2.21 14.77
N PRO A 187 7.71 2.68 13.59
CA PRO A 187 6.49 3.45 13.50
C PRO A 187 5.32 2.58 13.98
N PRO A 188 4.36 3.13 14.74
CA PRO A 188 3.22 2.35 15.20
C PRO A 188 2.37 1.97 13.99
N SER A 189 2.32 0.66 13.70
CA SER A 189 1.40 0.10 12.72
C SER A 189 -0.01 0.11 13.31
N PHE A 190 -0.83 1.07 12.92
CA PHE A 190 -2.27 1.05 13.18
C PHE A 190 -2.98 0.51 11.93
N MET A 191 -2.98 -0.80 11.79
CA MET A 191 -4.00 -1.51 11.02
C MET A 191 -5.14 -1.82 11.98
N ASP A 192 -6.33 -1.30 11.72
CA ASP A 192 -7.55 -1.83 12.35
C ASP A 192 -7.77 -3.28 11.90
N SER A 193 -8.52 -4.04 12.70
CA SER A 193 -8.69 -5.50 12.61
C SER A 193 -9.12 -6.04 11.25
N ASP A 194 -9.61 -5.18 10.34
CA ASP A 194 -10.10 -5.60 9.04
C ASP A 194 -9.36 -4.99 7.84
N GLY A 195 -8.25 -4.25 7.98
CA GLY A 195 -7.29 -3.95 6.89
C GLY A 195 -7.82 -3.38 5.54
N PHE A 196 -9.09 -3.01 5.43
CA PHE A 196 -9.79 -2.83 4.15
C PHE A 196 -10.76 -1.64 4.21
N VAL A 197 -10.42 -0.52 3.59
CA VAL A 197 -11.30 0.67 3.53
C VAL A 197 -12.39 0.50 2.45
N ASN A 198 -13.64 0.87 2.77
CA ASN A 198 -14.70 1.09 1.78
C ASN A 198 -14.53 2.48 1.16
N ILE A 199 -14.58 2.57 -0.17
CA ILE A 199 -14.69 3.86 -0.87
C ILE A 199 -16.08 4.44 -0.53
N PRO A 200 -16.20 5.72 -0.11
CA PRO A 200 -17.49 6.32 0.13
C PRO A 200 -18.29 6.43 -1.17
N GLU A 201 -19.54 5.94 -1.16
CA GLU A 201 -20.55 6.23 -2.18
C GLU A 201 -20.89 7.73 -2.11
N GLY A 202 -20.58 8.49 -3.17
CA GLY A 202 -20.96 9.90 -3.24
C GLY A 202 -20.15 10.77 -4.18
N SER A 203 -20.16 10.49 -5.48
CA SER A 203 -20.19 11.55 -6.50
C SER A 203 -20.78 10.97 -7.78
N GLY A 204 -21.80 11.66 -8.28
CA GLY A 204 -22.70 11.20 -9.33
C GLY A 204 -21.99 10.91 -10.65
N ASP A 205 -22.59 9.95 -11.33
CA ASP A 205 -22.74 9.87 -12.77
C ASP A 205 -22.70 11.24 -13.46
N GLU A 206 -21.59 11.60 -14.10
CA GLU A 206 -21.58 12.41 -15.33
C GLU A 206 -20.38 11.99 -16.20
N GLY A 207 -20.67 11.81 -17.49
CA GLY A 207 -19.88 11.08 -18.47
C GLY A 207 -18.42 11.51 -18.64
N ILE A 208 -17.58 10.51 -18.82
CA ILE A 208 -16.29 10.62 -19.51
C ILE A 208 -16.56 10.60 -21.03
N PRO A 209 -16.50 11.72 -21.77
CA PRO A 209 -16.38 11.66 -23.22
C PRO A 209 -14.93 11.28 -23.55
N PHE A 210 -14.78 10.14 -24.23
CA PHE A 210 -13.52 9.76 -24.84
C PHE A 210 -13.21 10.70 -26.01
N MET A 211 -11.99 11.24 -26.02
CA MET A 211 -11.23 11.58 -27.22
C MET A 211 -9.77 11.24 -26.99
#